data_AF-A0A061QPQ0-F1
#
_entry.id   AF-A0A061QPQ0-F1
#
_cell.length_a   1.000
_cell.length_b   1.000
_cell.length_c   1.000
_cell.angle_alpha   90.00
_cell.angle_beta   90.00
_cell.angle_gamma   90.00
#
_symmetry.space_group_name_H-M   'P 1'
#
loop_
_entity.id
_entity.type
_entity.pdbx_description
1 polymer ?
#
loop_
_entity_poly.entity_id
_entity_poly.type
_entity_poly.pdbx_seq_one_letter_code
_entity_poly.pdbx_strand_id
1 'polypeptide(L)'
;RFGVRKVSSAIDEDLRRGRVFSVNGRRVFIRGANFIIPDGMLRFDAERCRREVLYHAHMGLNCLRLWGGSNMATPALLDACDELGVMVWYEFWVTGD
;
A
#
# COMPACT_ATOMS: atom_id res chain seq x y z
N ARG A 1 4.04 0.87 17.11
CA ARG A 1 5.46 0.66 16.72
C ARG A 1 5.82 1.70 15.66
N PHE A 2 7.10 1.96 15.36
CA PHE A 2 7.46 2.87 14.27
C PHE A 2 8.73 2.40 13.54
N GLY A 3 8.86 2.77 12.26
CA GLY A 3 10.04 2.53 11.46
C GLY A 3 10.63 3.85 10.96
N VAL A 4 11.93 4.05 11.14
CA VAL A 4 12.63 5.25 10.66
C VAL A 4 12.88 5.13 9.16
N ARG A 5 12.22 5.97 8.36
CA ARG A 5 12.29 5.94 6.90
C ARG A 5 11.93 7.31 6.31
N LYS A 6 12.54 7.64 5.18
CA LYS A 6 12.15 8.79 4.34
C LYS A 6 11.52 8.27 3.06
N VAL A 7 10.26 8.60 2.82
CA VAL A 7 9.54 8.27 1.59
C VAL A 7 9.32 9.55 0.81
N SER A 8 9.60 9.52 -0.50
CA SER A 8 9.37 10.66 -1.38
C SER A 8 8.89 10.22 -2.75
N SER A 9 8.20 11.11 -3.46
CA SER A 9 7.89 10.94 -4.87
C SER A 9 8.15 12.24 -5.62
N ALA A 10 8.49 12.14 -6.90
CA ALA A 10 8.71 13.27 -7.79
C ALA A 10 8.20 12.95 -9.19
N ILE A 11 7.88 14.00 -9.95
CA ILE A 11 7.70 13.88 -11.41
C ILE A 11 9.08 14.00 -12.03
N ASP A 12 9.46 13.01 -12.82
CA ASP A 12 10.75 12.93 -13.49
C ASP A 12 10.56 13.35 -14.96
N GLU A 13 11.10 14.53 -15.31
CA GLU A 13 10.94 15.13 -16.64
C GLU A 13 11.59 14.28 -17.74
N ASP A 14 12.69 13.60 -17.43
CA ASP A 14 13.41 12.72 -18.37
C ASP A 14 12.65 11.42 -18.64
N LEU A 15 11.82 10.98 -17.67
CA LEU A 15 10.92 9.82 -17.81
C LEU A 15 9.55 10.19 -18.39
N ARG A 16 9.49 11.12 -19.35
CA ARG A 16 8.24 11.60 -19.96
C ARG A 16 7.22 12.07 -18.92
N ARG A 17 7.69 12.77 -17.89
CA ARG A 17 6.86 13.22 -16.74
C ARG A 17 6.27 12.07 -15.93
N GLY A 18 6.95 10.92 -15.91
CA GLY A 18 6.60 9.77 -15.08
C GLY A 18 6.78 10.08 -13.59
N ARG A 19 5.94 9.48 -12.73
CA ARG A 19 6.10 9.60 -11.28
C ARG A 19 7.09 8.55 -10.78
N VAL A 20 8.12 8.99 -10.08
CA VAL A 20 9.14 8.15 -9.46
C VAL A 20 8.93 8.13 -7.94
N PHE A 21 9.04 6.94 -7.35
CA PHE A 21 8.99 6.74 -5.90
C PHE A 21 10.38 6.41 -5.36
N SER A 22 10.68 6.89 -4.17
CA SER A 22 11.95 6.63 -3.49
C SER A 22 11.77 6.37 -2.01
N VAL A 23 12.56 5.43 -1.48
CA VAL A 23 12.65 5.12 -0.05
C VAL A 23 14.11 5.24 0.36
N ASN A 24 14.39 6.06 1.36
CA ASN A 24 15.74 6.34 1.86
C ASN A 24 16.71 6.77 0.74
N GLY A 25 16.23 7.60 -0.20
CA GLY A 25 17.02 8.11 -1.32
C GLY A 25 17.22 7.13 -2.48
N ARG A 26 16.72 5.89 -2.39
CA ARG A 26 16.81 4.89 -3.47
C ARG A 26 15.51 4.84 -4.24
N ARG A 27 15.58 4.94 -5.57
CA ARG A 27 14.42 4.76 -6.45
C ARG A 27 13.87 3.33 -6.29
N VAL A 28 12.55 3.21 -6.15
CA VAL A 28 11.85 1.92 -6.01
C VAL A 28 10.87 1.77 -7.16
N PHE A 29 10.99 0.68 -7.91
CA PHE A 29 9.98 0.31 -8.89
C PHE A 29 8.77 -0.29 -8.17
N ILE A 30 7.60 0.33 -8.34
CA ILE A 30 6.36 -0.13 -7.71
C ILE A 30 5.84 -1.36 -8.45
N ARG A 31 5.81 -2.49 -7.75
CA ARG A 31 5.11 -3.71 -8.15
C ARG A 31 3.95 -3.84 -7.19
N GLY A 32 2.77 -3.38 -7.61
CA GLY A 32 1.66 -3.21 -6.69
C GLY A 32 0.35 -3.81 -7.17
N ALA A 33 -0.64 -3.76 -6.28
CA ALA A 33 -2.02 -4.10 -6.55
C ALA A 33 -2.94 -3.05 -5.93
N ASN A 34 -4.17 -2.98 -6.45
CA ASN A 34 -5.25 -2.27 -5.78
C ASN A 34 -5.84 -3.18 -4.72
N PHE A 35 -5.96 -2.68 -3.50
CA PHE A 35 -6.58 -3.36 -2.39
C PHE A 35 -7.97 -2.75 -2.14
N ILE A 36 -8.98 -3.61 -2.17
CA ILE A 36 -10.39 -3.27 -1.98
C ILE A 36 -10.94 -4.00 -0.76
N ILE A 37 -12.19 -3.70 -0.37
CA ILE A 37 -12.84 -4.36 0.77
C ILE A 37 -13.03 -5.83 0.43
N PRO A 38 -12.43 -6.75 1.20
CA PRO A 38 -12.52 -8.18 0.91
C PRO A 38 -13.81 -8.81 1.49
N ASP A 39 -14.60 -8.05 2.26
CA ASP A 39 -15.86 -8.48 2.87
C ASP A 39 -16.89 -7.33 2.90
N GLY A 40 -18.02 -7.50 2.19
CA GLY A 40 -19.08 -6.49 2.12
C GLY A 40 -19.78 -6.20 3.45
N MET A 41 -19.63 -7.07 4.46
CA MET A 41 -20.15 -6.85 5.81
C MET A 41 -19.12 -6.18 6.74
N LEU A 42 -17.96 -5.77 6.22
CA LEU A 42 -16.88 -5.11 6.96
C LEU A 42 -16.34 -5.91 8.15
N ARG A 43 -16.42 -7.25 8.06
CA ARG A 43 -15.89 -8.15 9.10
C ARG A 43 -14.39 -8.30 8.89
N PHE A 44 -13.62 -7.60 9.70
CA PHE A 44 -12.16 -7.63 9.65
C PHE A 44 -11.61 -8.40 10.84
N ASP A 45 -10.90 -9.47 10.53
CA ASP A 45 -10.12 -10.25 11.49
C ASP A 45 -8.63 -9.97 11.24
N ALA A 46 -7.86 -9.83 12.32
CA ALA A 46 -6.45 -9.49 12.24
C ALA A 46 -5.63 -10.60 11.54
N GLU A 47 -5.98 -11.86 11.76
CA GLU A 47 -5.32 -12.98 11.09
C GLU A 47 -5.60 -12.96 9.58
N ARG A 48 -6.85 -12.69 9.18
CA ARG A 48 -7.22 -12.48 7.78
C ARG A 48 -6.46 -11.32 7.15
N CYS A 49 -6.43 -10.13 7.77
CA CYS A 49 -5.68 -8.99 7.24
C CYS A 49 -4.20 -9.35 7.04
N ARG A 50 -3.58 -10.03 8.01
CA ARG A 50 -2.20 -10.50 7.88
C ARG A 50 -2.02 -11.46 6.71
N ARG A 51 -2.89 -12.47 6.56
CA ARG A 51 -2.84 -13.42 5.44
C ARG A 51 -2.99 -12.72 4.09
N GLU A 52 -3.89 -11.76 3.99
CA GLU A 52 -4.08 -10.98 2.77
C GLU A 52 -2.80 -10.25 2.40
N VAL A 53 -2.18 -9.49 3.31
CA VAL A 53 -0.88 -8.83 3.03
C VAL A 53 0.22 -9.83 2.72
N LEU A 54 0.25 -10.98 3.41
CA LEU A 54 1.22 -12.05 3.18
C LEU A 54 1.12 -12.62 1.75
N TYR A 55 -0.09 -12.83 1.23
CA TYR A 55 -0.26 -13.27 -0.15
C TYR A 55 0.31 -12.26 -1.15
N HIS A 56 0.07 -10.97 -0.94
CA HIS A 56 0.64 -9.93 -1.79
C HIS A 56 2.17 -9.90 -1.71
N ALA A 57 2.73 -10.04 -0.52
CA ALA A 57 4.18 -10.13 -0.33
C ALA A 57 4.78 -11.37 -1.03
N HIS A 58 4.12 -12.54 -0.93
CA HIS A 58 4.52 -13.78 -1.60
C HIS A 58 4.46 -13.69 -3.14
N MET A 59 3.57 -12.85 -3.68
CA MET A 59 3.54 -12.52 -5.11
C MET A 59 4.70 -11.59 -5.53
N GLY A 60 5.55 -11.15 -4.60
CA GLY A 60 6.65 -10.23 -4.87
C GLY A 60 6.21 -8.76 -5.02
N LEU A 61 4.99 -8.44 -4.59
CA LEU A 61 4.50 -7.06 -4.56
C LEU A 61 5.16 -6.28 -3.42
N ASN A 62 5.37 -4.99 -3.62
CA ASN A 62 5.99 -4.09 -2.65
C ASN A 62 5.12 -2.88 -2.30
N CYS A 63 3.92 -2.76 -2.89
CA CYS A 63 3.01 -1.66 -2.61
C CYS A 63 1.55 -2.10 -2.76
N LEU A 64 0.69 -1.68 -1.84
CA LEU A 64 -0.76 -1.77 -1.96
C LEU A 64 -1.34 -0.37 -2.06
N ARG A 65 -2.15 -0.14 -3.10
CA ARG A 65 -3.00 1.03 -3.19
C ARG A 65 -4.33 0.73 -2.51
N LEU A 66 -4.56 1.32 -1.34
CA LEU A 66 -5.86 1.27 -0.69
C LEU A 66 -6.79 2.20 -1.45
N TRP A 67 -7.67 1.61 -2.24
CA TRP A 67 -8.57 2.36 -3.12
C TRP A 67 -9.51 3.27 -2.31
N GLY A 68 -9.73 4.49 -2.83
CA GLY A 68 -10.51 5.54 -2.19
C GLY A 68 -11.90 5.11 -1.71
N GLY A 69 -12.65 4.26 -2.41
CA GLY A 69 -13.96 3.83 -1.92
C GLY A 69 -13.92 2.68 -0.88
N SER A 70 -12.73 2.19 -0.54
CA SER A 70 -12.58 0.99 0.28
C SER A 70 -12.64 1.24 1.80
N ASN A 71 -12.31 2.44 2.29
CA ASN A 71 -12.15 2.71 3.73
C ASN A 71 -11.44 1.58 4.53
N MET A 72 -10.33 1.04 4.01
CA MET A 72 -9.68 -0.19 4.52
C MET A 72 -8.45 0.02 5.39
N ALA A 73 -8.12 1.25 5.80
CA ALA A 73 -6.93 1.52 6.61
C ALA A 73 -7.11 1.10 8.09
N THR A 74 -7.42 -0.17 8.33
CA THR A 74 -7.53 -0.73 9.68
C THR A 74 -6.14 -0.87 10.31
N PRO A 75 -6.01 -0.73 11.65
CA PRO A 75 -4.71 -0.91 12.32
C PRO A 75 -4.06 -2.28 12.02
N ALA A 76 -4.85 -3.36 12.00
CA ALA A 76 -4.33 -4.70 11.72
C ALA A 76 -3.76 -4.85 10.31
N LEU A 77 -4.36 -4.20 9.30
CA LEU A 77 -3.84 -4.20 7.93
C LEU A 77 -2.53 -3.40 7.85
N LEU A 78 -2.50 -2.21 8.45
CA LEU A 78 -1.31 -1.35 8.45
C LEU A 78 -0.14 -1.98 9.22
N ASP A 79 -0.41 -2.62 10.36
CA ASP A 79 0.59 -3.36 11.14
C ASP A 79 1.16 -4.54 10.34
N ALA A 80 0.33 -5.28 9.60
CA ALA A 80 0.79 -6.35 8.72
C ALA A 80 1.67 -5.82 7.57
N CYS A 81 1.30 -4.67 6.98
CA CYS A 81 2.12 -4.01 5.96
C CYS A 81 3.47 -3.56 6.51
N ASP A 82 3.50 -2.97 7.71
CA ASP A 82 4.74 -2.58 8.39
C ASP A 82 5.65 -3.79 8.66
N GLU A 83 5.10 -4.91 9.14
CA GLU A 83 5.87 -6.13 9.44
C GLU A 83 6.39 -6.85 8.19
N LEU A 84 5.61 -6.85 7.10
CA LEU A 84 5.93 -7.56 5.86
C LEU A 84 6.68 -6.69 4.84
N GLY A 85 6.91 -5.41 5.14
CA GLY A 85 7.64 -4.49 4.27
C GLY A 85 6.88 -4.09 3.01
N VAL A 86 5.55 -4.03 3.09
CA VAL A 86 4.66 -3.63 1.98
C VAL A 86 4.30 -2.16 2.12
N MET A 87 4.65 -1.34 1.13
CA MET A 87 4.28 0.08 1.12
C MET A 87 2.77 0.25 0.97
N VAL A 88 2.23 1.34 1.50
CA VAL A 88 0.81 1.68 1.40
C VAL A 88 0.67 3.01 0.67
N TRP A 89 0.00 3.01 -0.47
CA TRP A 89 -0.56 4.21 -1.06
C TRP A 89 -1.99 4.34 -0.55
N TYR A 90 -2.21 5.27 0.37
CA TYR A 90 -3.52 5.52 0.94
C TYR A 90 -4.17 6.74 0.29
N GLU A 91 -5.39 6.57 -0.17
CA GLU A 91 -6.22 7.63 -0.72
C GLU A 91 -7.19 8.15 0.33
N PHE A 92 -7.59 9.42 0.23
CA PHE A 92 -8.74 9.91 0.97
C PHE A 92 -10.01 9.20 0.49
N TRP A 93 -11.02 9.12 1.36
CA TRP A 93 -12.28 8.42 1.07
C TRP A 93 -13.16 9.21 0.09
N VAL A 94 -12.71 9.26 -1.17
CA VAL A 94 -13.35 9.86 -2.33
C VAL A 94 -13.01 8.96 -3.50
N THR A 95 -14.02 8.63 -4.30
CA THR A 95 -13.83 7.84 -5.50
C THR A 95 -14.57 8.50 -6.67
N GLY A 96 -14.16 8.18 -7.89
CA GLY A 96 -14.63 8.81 -9.12
C GLY A 96 -15.48 7.91 -10.01
N ASP A 97 -15.82 6.71 -9.53
CA ASP A 97 -16.88 5.85 -10.05
C ASP A 97 -18.26 6.29 -9.56
#